data_AF-A0A3D1PT65-F1
#
_entry.id   AF-A0A3D1PT65-F1
#
_cell.length_a   1.000
_cell.length_b   1.000
_cell.length_c   1.000
_cell.angle_alpha   90.00
_cell.angle_beta   90.00
_cell.angle_gamma   90.00
#
_symmetry.space_group_name_H-M   'P 1'
#
loop_
_entity.id
_entity.type
_entity.pdbx_description
1 polymer ?
#
loop_
_entity_poly.entity_id
_entity_poly.type
_entity_poly.pdbx_seq_one_letter_code
_entity_poly.pdbx_strand_id
1 'polypeptide(L)' 'GAGRIKKEDSIDFAAGIIMHKKLGDAVKAGEPICTLYADDDTLFAAAEEMYVGGLTIGAEKPEVPPLIYARVTSEGVKRF' A
#
# COMPACT_ATOMS: atom_id res chain seq x y z
N GLY A 1 -7.34 -5.62 -11.72
CA GLY A 1 -8.75 -5.60 -11.34
C GLY A 1 -9.22 -4.25 -10.82
N ALA A 2 -8.61 -3.72 -9.76
CA ALA A 2 -9.14 -2.58 -8.99
C ALA A 2 -9.05 -1.18 -9.66
N GLY A 3 -8.57 -1.11 -10.90
CA GLY A 3 -8.31 0.14 -11.59
C GLY A 3 -8.40 -0.03 -13.10
N ARG A 4 -8.15 1.06 -13.82
CA ARG A 4 -8.27 1.15 -15.28
C ARG A 4 -6.92 1.44 -15.92
N ILE A 5 -6.55 0.70 -16.97
CA ILE A 5 -5.38 1.04 -17.81
C ILE A 5 -5.82 2.08 -18.85
N LYS A 6 -7.00 1.89 -19.45
CA LYS A 6 -7.68 2.81 -20.36
C LYS A 6 -9.02 3.25 -19.77
N LYS A 7 -9.51 4.40 -20.19
CA LYS A 7 -10.74 5.01 -19.65
C LYS A 7 -11.96 4.08 -19.73
N GLU A 8 -12.05 3.26 -20.76
CA GLU A 8 -13.18 2.37 -21.05
C GLU A 8 -13.09 1.02 -20.34
N ASP A 9 -11.96 0.69 -19.70
CA ASP A 9 -11.77 -0.62 -19.06
C ASP A 9 -12.76 -0.82 -17.89
N SER A 10 -13.25 -2.05 -17.76
CA SER A 10 -14.04 -2.45 -16.60
C SER A 10 -13.17 -2.51 -15.34
N ILE A 11 -13.80 -2.30 -14.19
CA ILE A 11 -13.19 -2.48 -12.88
C ILE A 11 -13.79 -3.73 -12.26
N ASP A 12 -12.93 -4.57 -11.69
CA ASP A 12 -13.32 -5.56 -10.71
C ASP A 12 -13.44 -4.87 -9.34
N PHE A 13 -14.65 -4.82 -8.80
CA PHE A 13 -14.94 -4.17 -7.51
C PHE A 13 -14.57 -5.03 -6.29
N ALA A 14 -14.36 -6.34 -6.48
CA ALA A 14 -13.86 -7.24 -5.45
C ALA A 14 -12.32 -7.21 -5.37
N ALA A 15 -11.65 -6.78 -6.45
CA ALA A 15 -10.21 -6.63 -6.45
C ALA A 15 -9.71 -5.56 -5.47
N GLY A 16 -8.59 -5.84 -4.81
CA GLY A 16 -8.00 -4.92 -3.84
C GLY A 16 -6.88 -5.53 -3.03
N ILE A 17 -6.39 -4.75 -2.05
CA ILE A 17 -5.35 -5.17 -1.10
C ILE A 17 -5.82 -4.83 0.31
N ILE A 18 -5.78 -5.81 1.21
CA ILE A 18 -5.89 -5.59 2.65
C ILE A 18 -4.48 -5.66 3.23
N MET A 19 -3.99 -4.56 3.80
CA MET A 19 -2.68 -4.51 4.45
C MET A 19 -2.79 -4.94 5.92
N HIS A 20 -2.05 -5.99 6.30
CA HIS A 20 -1.95 -6.46 7.68
C HIS A 20 -0.80 -5.78 8.44
N LYS A 21 0.17 -5.24 7.69
CA LYS A 21 1.35 -4.53 8.20
C LYS A 21 1.48 -3.17 7.53
N LYS A 22 1.87 -2.17 8.29
CA LYS A 22 2.15 -0.80 7.85
C LYS A 22 3.62 -0.44 8.12
N LEU A 23 4.02 0.75 7.65
CA LEU A 23 5.35 1.28 7.91
C LEU A 23 5.66 1.30 9.42
N GLY A 24 6.74 0.64 9.80
CA GLY A 24 7.19 0.55 11.20
C GLY A 24 6.64 -0.64 11.99
N ASP A 25 5.76 -1.46 11.40
CA ASP A 25 5.29 -2.69 12.04
C ASP A 25 6.36 -3.78 11.95
N ALA A 26 6.48 -4.58 13.02
CA ALA A 26 7.32 -5.76 13.03
C ALA A 26 6.65 -6.90 12.24
N VAL A 27 7.49 -7.68 11.55
CA VAL A 27 7.08 -8.85 10.75
C VAL A 27 7.89 -10.07 11.15
N LYS A 28 7.33 -11.26 10.95
CA LYS A 28 8.02 -12.55 11.15
C LYS A 28 8.01 -13.37 9.87
N ALA A 29 9.00 -14.24 9.72
CA ALA A 29 9.02 -15.19 8.60
C ALA A 29 7.75 -16.06 8.60
N GLY A 30 7.11 -16.19 7.44
CA GLY A 30 5.84 -16.90 7.27
C GLY A 30 4.59 -16.12 7.70
N GLU A 31 4.73 -14.90 8.22
CA GLU A 31 3.59 -14.04 8.54
C GLU A 31 3.12 -13.30 7.28
N PRO A 32 1.82 -13.36 6.93
CA PRO A 32 1.28 -12.59 5.81
C PRO A 32 1.29 -11.10 6.13
N ILE A 33 1.83 -10.28 5.22
CA ILE A 33 1.91 -8.83 5.37
C ILE A 33 0.75 -8.09 4.66
N CYS A 34 0.13 -8.72 3.68
CA CYS A 34 -1.11 -8.28 3.06
C CYS A 34 -1.92 -9.48 2.51
N THR A 35 -3.15 -9.23 2.07
CA THR A 35 -3.95 -10.14 1.26
C THR A 35 -4.35 -9.43 -0.02
N LEU A 36 -4.10 -10.08 -1.16
CA LEU A 36 -4.52 -9.63 -2.48
C LEU A 36 -5.86 -10.27 -2.85
N TYR A 37 -6.74 -9.48 -3.45
CA TYR A 37 -8.03 -9.92 -3.98
C TYR A 37 -8.09 -9.59 -5.48
N ALA A 38 -8.58 -10.54 -6.28
CA ALA A 38 -8.89 -10.39 -7.69
C ALA A 38 -9.78 -11.57 -8.13
N ASP A 39 -10.63 -11.35 -9.14
CA ASP A 39 -11.40 -12.42 -9.78
C ASP A 39 -10.57 -13.24 -10.80
N ASP A 40 -9.37 -12.77 -11.16
CA ASP A 40 -8.46 -13.41 -12.11
C ASP A 40 -7.13 -13.77 -11.44
N ASP A 41 -6.92 -15.07 -11.22
CA ASP A 41 -5.75 -15.63 -10.56
C ASP A 41 -4.43 -15.34 -11.30
N THR A 42 -4.49 -15.09 -12.62
CA THR A 42 -3.28 -14.81 -13.41
C THR A 42 -2.61 -13.49 -13.03
N LEU A 43 -3.34 -12.61 -12.32
CA LEU A 43 -2.85 -11.32 -11.87
C LEU A 43 -1.95 -11.41 -10.62
N PHE A 44 -2.02 -12.49 -9.85
CA PHE A 44 -1.37 -12.54 -8.52
C PHE A 44 0.15 -12.54 -8.59
N ALA A 45 0.77 -13.28 -9.52
CA ALA A 45 2.23 -13.35 -9.60
C ALA A 45 2.87 -11.97 -9.84
N ALA A 46 2.34 -11.20 -10.80
CA ALA A 46 2.82 -9.85 -11.09
C ALA A 46 2.51 -8.87 -9.95
N ALA A 47 1.36 -9.03 -9.29
CA ALA A 47 0.99 -8.20 -8.14
C ALA A 47 1.89 -8.44 -6.93
N GLU A 48 2.25 -9.71 -6.65
CA GLU A 48 3.19 -10.09 -5.59
C GLU A 48 4.58 -9.51 -5.86
N GLU A 49 5.12 -9.69 -7.07
CA GLU A 49 6.43 -9.15 -7.45
C GLU A 49 6.48 -7.63 -7.25
N MET A 50 5.47 -6.91 -7.74
CA MET A 50 5.38 -5.46 -7.60
C MET A 50 5.27 -5.04 -6.14
N TYR A 51 4.43 -5.72 -5.36
CA TYR A 51 4.22 -5.39 -3.96
C TYR A 51 5.48 -5.62 -3.14
N VAL A 52 6.11 -6.79 -3.25
CA VAL A 52 7.35 -7.14 -2.54
C VAL A 52 8.51 -6.24 -2.97
N GLY A 53 8.62 -5.93 -4.27
CA GLY A 53 9.65 -5.01 -4.78
C GLY A 53 9.54 -3.58 -4.24
N GLY A 54 8.36 -3.17 -3.74
CA GLY A 54 8.13 -1.89 -3.10
C GLY A 54 8.44 -1.84 -1.59
N LEU A 55 8.91 -2.94 -0.99
CA LEU A 55 9.10 -3.06 0.46
C LEU A 55 10.58 -3.17 0.83
N THR A 56 10.90 -2.58 1.98
CA THR A 56 12.19 -2.80 2.67
C THR A 56 11.90 -3.32 4.07
N ILE A 57 12.49 -4.47 4.42
CA ILE A 57 12.43 -5.05 5.76
C ILE A 57 13.81 -4.89 6.40
N GLY A 58 13.87 -4.13 7.50
CA GLY A 58 15.10 -3.87 8.26
C GLY A 58 15.06 -4.47 9.65
N ALA A 59 16.23 -4.59 10.28
CA ALA A 59 16.35 -5.08 11.67
C ALA A 59 15.85 -4.05 12.70
N GLU A 60 15.91 -2.76 12.35
CA GLU A 60 15.52 -1.66 13.23
C GLU A 60 14.18 -1.07 12.79
N LYS A 61 13.39 -0.60 13.78
CA LYS A 61 12.15 0.10 13.50
C LYS A 61 12.48 1.48 12.90
N PRO A 62 11.99 1.81 11.68
CA PRO A 62 12.25 3.10 11.08
C PRO A 62 11.53 4.23 11.83
N GLU A 63 12.02 5.46 11.64
CA GLU A 63 11.26 6.66 11.98
C GLU A 63 10.02 6.74 11.09
N VAL A 64 8.85 6.90 11.70
CA VAL A 64 7.58 7.00 10.97
C VAL A 64 7.26 8.49 10.77
N PRO A 65 7.21 8.98 9.52
CA PRO A 65 6.91 10.37 9.26
C PRO A 65 5.47 10.73 9.70
N PRO A 66 5.21 12.00 10.05
CA PRO A 66 3.85 12.42 10.38
C PRO A 66 2.95 12.30 9.15
N LEU A 67 1.72 11.82 9.35
CA LEU A 67 0.73 11.75 8.28
C LEU A 67 0.32 13.15 7.81
N ILE A 68 0.26 14.11 8.73
CA ILE A 68 -0.11 15.50 8.47
C ILE A 68 1.07 16.40 8.75
N TYR A 69 1.67 16.97 7.70
CA TYR A 69 2.85 17.83 7.81
C TYR A 69 2.52 19.29 8.16
N ALA A 70 1.39 19.80 7.67
CA ALA A 70 1.03 21.20 7.86
C ALA A 70 -0.46 21.45 7.60
N ARG A 71 -0.94 22.58 8.12
CA ARG A 71 -2.21 23.21 7.74
C ARG A 71 -1.91 24.50 6.97
N VAL A 72 -2.46 24.63 5.76
CA VAL A 72 -2.28 25.80 4.88
C VAL A 72 -3.60 26.55 4.78
N THR A 73 -3.56 27.86 5.06
CA THR A 73 -4.72 28.76 5.02
C THR A 73 -4.32 30.09 4.38
N SER A 74 -5.30 30.95 4.06
CA SER A 74 -5.03 32.33 3.63
C SER A 74 -4.26 33.15 4.66
N GLU A 75 -4.33 32.76 5.94
CA GLU A 75 -3.64 33.41 7.07
C GLU A 75 -2.19 32.92 7.24
N GLY A 76 -1.78 31.88 6.50
CA GLY A 76 -0.42 31.34 6.53
C GLY A 76 -0.34 29.82 6.68
N VAL A 77 0.88 29.33 6.94
CA VAL A 77 1.22 27.91 7.04
C VAL A 77 1.62 27.56 8.48
N LYS A 78 0.91 26.61 9.09
CA LYS A 78 1.28 26.01 10.38
C LYS A 78 1.83 24.60 10.15
N ARG A 79 3.12 24.39 10.41
CA ARG A 79 3.77 23.07 10.37
C ARG A 79 3.57 22.34 11.70
N PHE A 80 3.46 21.00 11.65
CA PHE A 80 3.35 20.12 12.81
C PHE A 80 4.65 19.35 13.02
#